data_AF-A0A2E6BTZ8-F1
#
_entry.id   AF-A0A2E6BTZ8-F1
#
_cell.length_a   1.000
_cell.length_b   1.000
_cell.length_c   1.000
_cell.angle_alpha   90.00
_cell.angle_beta   90.00
_cell.angle_gamma   90.00
#
_symmetry.space_group_name_H-M   'P 1'
#
loop_
_entity.id
_entity.type
_entity.pdbx_description
1 polymer ?
#
loop_
_entity_poly.entity_id
_entity_poly.type
_entity_poly.pdbx_seq_one_letter_code
_entity_poly.pdbx_strand_id
1 'polypeptide(L)'
;MKRLIIFFSILNFSSYNTYSQVTDPYSEIGLTLGTSYYIGDLNDQHFKLTRPATALHYKTNLNRRFAIRGGLSFGEIRGSDKENNIDTAKFNRNLHFKSTLYEFSGIIEFNFFPYETGNTRYPFTPYIFSGLSIFNFNPQAREFDTNTPFDNDGNQTNNEWLDLQPLGTEGQYSSQYPEKLPYQLIQFAIPVGIGFKASLSENFSLAIEYGIRKTFTDYLDDVGGTYASPQYLFMENENSANLSDRSNALQNYIASNPGADITTWTGNTNRNRANENMWDDWYYFAGLTLSYKIYSKPKVCQY
;
A
#
# COMPACT_ATOMS: atom_id res chain seq x y z
N MET A 1 -29.24 -36.87 -18.84
CA MET A 1 -28.91 -36.41 -17.47
C MET A 1 -27.52 -35.78 -17.56
N LYS A 2 -27.22 -34.53 -17.22
CA LYS A 2 -27.86 -33.45 -16.46
C LYS A 2 -27.65 -32.14 -17.24
N ARG A 3 -28.68 -31.28 -17.33
CA ARG A 3 -28.57 -29.91 -17.86
C ARG A 3 -28.05 -29.02 -16.72
N LEU A 4 -26.96 -28.30 -16.95
CA LEU A 4 -26.46 -27.26 -16.04
C LEU A 4 -27.09 -25.94 -16.49
N ILE A 5 -28.04 -25.41 -15.70
CA ILE A 5 -28.65 -24.10 -15.92
C ILE A 5 -27.91 -23.11 -15.03
N ILE A 6 -27.17 -22.18 -15.64
CA ILE A 6 -26.50 -21.07 -14.94
C ILE A 6 -27.51 -19.92 -14.89
N PHE A 7 -27.90 -19.52 -13.68
CA PHE A 7 -28.81 -18.40 -13.43
C PHE A 7 -27.98 -17.12 -13.27
N PHE A 8 -28.00 -16.25 -14.28
CA PHE A 8 -27.39 -14.92 -14.21
C PHE A 8 -28.40 -13.97 -13.57
N SER A 9 -28.20 -13.61 -12.31
CA SER A 9 -29.07 -12.65 -11.60
C SER A 9 -28.70 -11.23 -12.02
N ILE A 10 -29.53 -10.63 -12.87
CA ILE A 10 -29.37 -9.24 -13.32
C ILE A 10 -29.81 -8.31 -12.17
N LEU A 11 -28.83 -7.64 -11.55
CA LEU A 11 -29.07 -6.56 -10.60
C LEU A 11 -29.68 -5.36 -11.36
N ASN A 12 -31.01 -5.29 -11.38
CA ASN A 12 -31.74 -4.12 -11.86
C ASN A 12 -31.59 -2.99 -10.83
N PHE A 13 -30.70 -2.03 -11.07
CA PHE A 13 -30.69 -0.76 -10.36
C PHE A 13 -31.90 0.07 -10.79
N SER A 14 -33.02 -0.10 -10.10
CA SER A 14 -34.15 0.84 -10.20
C SER A 14 -33.78 2.14 -9.49
N SER A 15 -33.56 3.18 -10.28
CA SER A 15 -33.30 4.54 -9.82
C SER A 15 -34.59 5.18 -9.27
N TYR A 16 -34.90 4.91 -8.00
CA TYR A 16 -35.87 5.71 -7.26
C TYR A 16 -35.26 7.08 -6.96
N ASN A 17 -35.79 8.13 -7.60
CA ASN A 17 -35.47 9.52 -7.26
C ASN A 17 -36.04 9.84 -5.87
N THR A 18 -35.22 9.68 -4.84
CA THR A 18 -35.50 10.13 -3.47
C THR A 18 -34.94 11.55 -3.31
N TYR A 19 -35.83 12.54 -3.25
CA TYR A 19 -35.45 13.93 -3.01
C TYR A 19 -35.18 14.14 -1.52
N SER A 20 -33.93 14.03 -1.10
CA SER A 20 -33.48 14.40 0.25
C SER A 20 -32.80 15.76 0.24
N GLN A 21 -33.29 16.68 1.08
CA GLN A 21 -32.75 17.99 1.49
C GLN A 21 -31.84 18.70 0.47
N VAL A 22 -32.44 19.61 -0.30
CA VAL A 22 -31.80 20.46 -1.33
C VAL A 22 -30.65 21.27 -0.72
N THR A 23 -29.44 20.76 -0.90
CA THR A 23 -28.24 21.60 -1.00
C THR A 23 -27.70 21.45 -2.39
N ASP A 24 -27.38 22.57 -3.03
CA ASP A 24 -26.76 22.54 -4.34
C ASP A 24 -25.43 21.77 -4.26
N PRO A 25 -25.27 20.71 -5.07
CA PRO A 25 -24.00 20.02 -5.15
C PRO A 25 -22.89 20.99 -5.54
N TYR A 26 -21.75 20.86 -4.87
CA TYR A 26 -20.58 21.68 -5.16
C TYR A 26 -19.33 20.83 -5.16
N SER A 27 -18.36 21.25 -5.96
CA SER A 27 -17.11 20.55 -6.13
C SER A 27 -15.98 21.25 -5.41
N GLU A 28 -14.98 20.49 -5.01
CA GLU A 28 -13.74 20.97 -4.43
C GLU A 28 -12.57 20.25 -5.10
N ILE A 29 -11.48 20.98 -5.31
CA ILE A 29 -10.18 20.39 -5.58
C ILE A 29 -9.34 20.52 -4.32
N GLY A 30 -8.57 19.50 -3.97
CA GLY A 30 -7.67 19.62 -2.83
C GLY A 30 -6.36 18.86 -2.99
N LEU A 31 -5.44 19.28 -2.14
CA LEU A 31 -4.10 18.74 -2.02
C LEU A 31 -3.95 18.19 -0.60
N THR A 32 -3.52 16.95 -0.50
CA THR A 32 -3.18 16.29 0.75
C THR A 32 -1.67 16.21 0.87
N LEU A 33 -1.13 16.66 1.99
CA LEU A 33 0.25 16.42 2.38
C LEU A 33 0.25 15.58 3.65
N GLY A 34 1.08 14.54 3.68
CA GLY A 34 1.04 13.59 4.77
C GLY A 34 2.15 12.57 4.70
N THR A 35 1.82 11.37 5.15
CA THR A 35 2.75 10.26 5.30
C THR A 35 2.13 8.94 4.90
N SER A 36 2.96 8.00 4.50
CA SER A 36 2.64 6.60 4.29
C SER A 36 3.55 5.67 5.08
N TYR A 37 3.01 4.51 5.44
CA TYR A 37 3.77 3.41 6.04
C TYR A 37 3.09 2.08 5.69
N TYR A 38 3.83 0.99 5.86
CA TYR A 38 3.42 -0.37 5.52
C TYR A 38 3.26 -1.22 6.78
N ILE A 39 2.33 -2.18 6.74
CA ILE A 39 2.20 -3.25 7.73
C ILE A 39 2.05 -4.57 6.97
N GLY A 40 2.79 -5.58 7.38
CA GLY A 40 2.77 -6.93 6.83
C GLY A 40 3.97 -7.72 7.34
N ASP A 41 4.50 -8.62 6.51
CA ASP A 41 5.59 -9.51 6.89
C ASP A 41 6.84 -8.78 7.40
N LEU A 42 7.27 -7.74 6.67
CA LEU A 42 8.49 -6.97 6.99
C LEU A 42 8.26 -5.79 7.95
N ASN A 43 7.04 -5.53 8.42
CA ASN A 43 6.77 -4.57 9.48
C ASN A 43 5.43 -4.84 10.18
N ASP A 44 5.43 -5.09 11.48
CA ASP A 44 4.21 -5.30 12.27
C ASP A 44 3.90 -4.14 13.25
N GLN A 45 4.65 -3.04 13.15
CA GLN A 45 4.51 -1.88 14.03
C GLN A 45 4.01 -0.64 13.28
N HIS A 46 2.93 -0.05 13.80
CA HIS A 46 2.40 1.20 13.27
C HIS A 46 3.42 2.35 13.35
N PHE A 47 3.44 3.18 12.30
CA PHE A 47 4.27 4.39 12.18
C PHE A 47 5.79 4.16 12.08
N LYS A 48 6.25 2.91 12.03
CA LYS A 48 7.65 2.59 11.73
C LYS A 48 7.97 2.83 10.26
N LEU A 49 9.19 3.29 10.00
CA LEU A 49 9.71 3.62 8.67
C LEU A 49 8.77 4.50 7.83
N THR A 50 8.03 5.38 8.50
CA THR A 50 7.09 6.31 7.86
C THR A 50 7.79 7.19 6.84
N ARG A 51 7.16 7.38 5.68
CA ARG A 51 7.66 8.22 4.59
C ARG A 51 6.67 9.30 4.20
N PRO A 52 7.12 10.41 3.60
CA PRO A 52 6.21 11.43 3.08
C PRO A 52 5.29 10.88 1.99
N ALA A 53 4.07 11.40 1.95
CA ALA A 53 3.08 11.10 0.93
C ALA A 53 2.31 12.37 0.55
N THR A 54 1.78 12.38 -0.66
CA THR A 54 0.95 13.47 -1.18
C THR A 54 -0.20 12.93 -2.01
N ALA A 55 -1.32 13.64 -2.07
CA ALA A 55 -2.42 13.28 -2.94
C ALA A 55 -3.11 14.52 -3.53
N LEU A 56 -3.66 14.37 -4.73
CA LEU A 56 -4.56 15.33 -5.35
C LEU A 56 -5.94 14.69 -5.44
N HIS A 57 -6.98 15.43 -5.07
CA HIS A 57 -8.35 14.94 -5.18
C HIS A 57 -9.30 15.97 -5.76
N TYR A 58 -10.27 15.46 -6.51
CA TYR A 58 -11.46 16.16 -6.92
C TYR A 58 -12.65 15.54 -6.20
N LYS A 59 -13.41 16.35 -5.47
CA LYS A 59 -14.51 15.90 -4.62
C LYS A 59 -15.79 16.64 -4.99
N THR A 60 -16.86 15.92 -5.24
CA THR A 60 -18.21 16.47 -5.40
C THR A 60 -19.02 16.15 -4.16
N ASN A 61 -19.43 17.19 -3.42
CA ASN A 61 -20.36 17.04 -2.31
C ASN A 61 -21.78 16.96 -2.90
N LEU A 62 -22.42 15.79 -2.78
CA LEU A 62 -23.76 15.56 -3.32
C LEU A 62 -24.82 16.21 -2.42
N ASN A 63 -24.58 16.17 -1.11
CA ASN A 63 -25.36 16.85 -0.10
C ASN A 63 -24.50 17.08 1.15
N ARG A 64 -25.09 17.60 2.24
CA ARG A 64 -24.36 17.84 3.51
C ARG A 64 -23.81 16.59 4.19
N ARG A 65 -24.23 15.40 3.77
CA ARG A 65 -23.89 14.10 4.36
C ARG A 65 -22.97 13.26 3.50
N PHE A 66 -23.13 13.31 2.17
CA PHE A 66 -22.43 12.43 1.25
C PHE A 66 -21.61 13.21 0.23
N ALA A 67 -20.39 12.75 -0.01
CA ALA A 67 -19.53 13.23 -1.08
C ALA A 67 -18.93 12.05 -1.84
N ILE A 68 -18.60 12.28 -3.11
CA ILE A 68 -17.83 11.37 -3.95
C ILE A 68 -16.50 12.05 -4.26
N ARG A 69 -15.40 11.32 -4.13
CA ARG A 69 -14.03 11.80 -4.32
C ARG A 69 -13.29 10.91 -5.30
N GLY A 70 -12.75 11.49 -6.36
CA GLY A 70 -11.70 10.88 -7.18
C GLY A 70 -10.35 11.42 -6.75
N GLY A 71 -9.31 10.58 -6.72
CA GLY A 71 -7.98 11.03 -6.29
C GLY A 71 -6.81 10.28 -6.94
N LEU A 72 -5.67 10.96 -6.95
CA LEU A 72 -4.36 10.42 -7.29
C LEU A 72 -3.46 10.58 -6.06
N SER A 73 -2.96 9.49 -5.50
CA SER A 73 -2.05 9.50 -4.36
C SER A 73 -0.66 8.99 -4.78
N PHE A 74 0.37 9.58 -4.18
CA PHE A 74 1.77 9.27 -4.42
C PHE A 74 2.46 9.14 -3.06
N GLY A 75 3.22 8.08 -2.85
CA GLY A 75 3.94 7.86 -1.59
C GLY A 75 5.03 6.82 -1.71
N GLU A 76 5.74 6.59 -0.61
CA GLU A 76 6.71 5.49 -0.49
C GLU A 76 6.34 4.67 0.74
N ILE A 77 6.49 3.35 0.66
CA ILE A 77 6.44 2.46 1.81
C ILE A 77 7.77 1.77 1.99
N ARG A 78 8.09 1.41 3.22
CA ARG A 78 9.28 0.63 3.58
C ARG A 78 8.94 -0.38 4.66
N GLY A 79 9.69 -1.47 4.68
CA GLY A 79 9.69 -2.46 5.74
C GLY A 79 11.08 -3.02 5.93
N SER A 80 11.36 -3.49 7.14
CA SER A 80 12.63 -4.09 7.51
C SER A 80 12.43 -5.01 8.70
N ASP A 81 12.85 -6.25 8.55
CA ASP A 81 12.86 -7.24 9.63
C ASP A 81 13.60 -6.76 10.88
N LYS A 82 14.62 -5.91 10.69
CA LYS A 82 15.47 -5.41 11.76
C LYS A 82 14.77 -4.41 12.69
N GLU A 83 13.62 -3.87 12.28
CA GLU A 83 12.80 -3.02 13.14
C GLU A 83 12.03 -3.83 14.21
N ASN A 84 11.90 -5.15 14.03
CA ASN A 84 11.30 -6.04 15.01
C ASN A 84 12.37 -6.62 15.96
N ASN A 85 12.34 -6.19 17.22
CA ASN A 85 13.27 -6.63 18.26
C ASN A 85 12.74 -7.81 19.12
N ILE A 86 11.54 -8.32 18.83
CA ILE A 86 10.87 -9.38 19.60
C ILE A 86 10.97 -10.71 18.86
N ASP A 87 10.77 -10.69 17.54
CA ASP A 87 10.79 -11.90 16.72
C ASP A 87 12.19 -12.22 16.22
N THR A 88 12.82 -13.20 16.87
CA THR A 88 14.14 -13.71 16.49
C THR A 88 14.18 -14.29 15.07
N ALA A 89 13.06 -14.76 14.51
CA ALA A 89 13.01 -15.30 13.15
C ALA A 89 13.12 -14.18 12.12
N LYS A 90 12.37 -13.07 12.30
CA LYS A 90 12.49 -11.87 11.46
C LYS A 90 13.89 -11.29 11.53
N PHE A 91 14.42 -11.09 12.74
CA PHE A 91 15.81 -10.63 12.92
C PHE A 91 16.82 -11.54 12.20
N ASN A 92 16.58 -12.86 12.22
CA ASN A 92 17.43 -13.81 11.49
C ASN A 92 17.23 -13.80 9.98
N ARG A 93 16.07 -13.43 9.45
CA ARG A 93 15.78 -13.33 8.01
C ARG A 93 16.40 -12.08 7.39
N ASN A 94 16.39 -10.96 8.12
CA ASN A 94 17.11 -9.72 7.80
C ASN A 94 16.81 -9.16 6.39
N LEU A 95 15.56 -9.29 5.94
CA LEU A 95 15.09 -8.68 4.70
C LEU A 95 14.66 -7.22 4.94
N HIS A 96 14.71 -6.42 3.89
CA HIS A 96 14.16 -5.08 3.86
C HIS A 96 13.71 -4.73 2.45
N PHE A 97 12.81 -3.76 2.35
CA PHE A 97 12.39 -3.23 1.06
C PHE A 97 12.00 -1.76 1.17
N LYS A 98 11.97 -1.11 0.02
CA LYS A 98 11.17 0.09 -0.20
C LYS A 98 10.32 -0.10 -1.45
N SER A 99 9.19 0.59 -1.52
CA SER A 99 8.34 0.57 -2.71
C SER A 99 7.68 1.92 -2.92
N THR A 100 7.78 2.45 -4.14
CA THR A 100 7.06 3.67 -4.52
C THR A 100 5.62 3.30 -4.90
N LEU A 101 4.66 4.05 -4.40
CA LEU A 101 3.23 3.84 -4.62
C LEU A 101 2.63 4.94 -5.50
N TYR A 102 1.89 4.52 -6.52
CA TYR A 102 1.00 5.35 -7.34
C TYR A 102 -0.43 4.81 -7.21
N GLU A 103 -1.36 5.58 -6.63
CA GLU A 103 -2.74 5.13 -6.39
C GLU A 103 -3.73 6.02 -7.16
N PHE A 104 -4.65 5.42 -7.91
CA PHE A 104 -5.87 6.07 -8.39
C PHE A 104 -7.07 5.52 -7.62
N SER A 105 -7.89 6.40 -7.04
CA SER A 105 -9.00 6.00 -6.17
C SER A 105 -10.32 6.70 -6.47
N GLY A 106 -11.40 5.95 -6.26
CA GLY A 106 -12.77 6.46 -6.20
C GLY A 106 -13.37 6.14 -4.84
N ILE A 107 -13.74 7.17 -4.09
CA ILE A 107 -14.10 7.12 -2.67
C ILE A 107 -15.47 7.76 -2.45
N ILE A 108 -16.26 7.18 -1.54
CA ILE A 108 -17.47 7.78 -1.00
C ILE A 108 -17.18 8.19 0.45
N GLU A 109 -17.57 9.40 0.80
CA GLU A 109 -17.43 9.96 2.14
C GLU A 109 -18.81 10.12 2.80
N PHE A 110 -18.90 9.78 4.07
CA PHE A 110 -20.08 10.01 4.90
C PHE A 110 -19.75 10.92 6.10
N ASN A 111 -20.41 12.06 6.17
CA ASN A 111 -20.27 13.08 7.20
C ASN A 111 -21.27 12.86 8.36
N PHE A 112 -20.79 12.65 9.58
CA PHE A 112 -21.62 12.42 10.77
C PHE A 112 -22.41 13.65 11.23
N PHE A 113 -21.93 14.86 10.93
CA PHE A 113 -22.67 16.13 11.03
C PHE A 113 -22.91 16.73 9.63
N PRO A 114 -24.01 17.48 9.43
CA PRO A 114 -24.21 18.20 8.17
C PRO A 114 -23.05 19.18 8.00
N TYR A 115 -22.42 19.14 6.83
CA TYR A 115 -21.22 19.93 6.54
C TYR A 115 -21.34 20.63 5.19
N GLU A 116 -20.90 21.88 5.13
CA GLU A 116 -20.85 22.66 3.89
C GLU A 116 -19.73 23.71 3.97
N THR A 117 -18.76 23.65 3.05
CA THR A 117 -17.66 24.62 3.01
C THR A 117 -18.21 26.03 2.76
N GLY A 118 -17.80 26.95 3.63
CA GLY A 118 -18.25 28.34 3.69
C GLY A 118 -19.52 28.58 4.49
N ASN A 119 -20.10 27.56 5.13
CA ASN A 119 -21.33 27.71 5.90
C ASN A 119 -21.05 27.81 7.40
N THR A 120 -21.44 28.93 8.01
CA THR A 120 -21.25 29.18 9.46
C THR A 120 -22.09 28.27 10.36
N ARG A 121 -23.21 27.73 9.85
CA ARG A 121 -24.07 26.80 10.60
C ARG A 121 -23.59 25.35 10.52
N TYR A 122 -22.87 25.00 9.46
CA TYR A 122 -22.39 23.63 9.20
C TYR A 122 -20.86 23.59 8.99
N PRO A 123 -20.06 24.09 9.96
CA PRO A 123 -18.66 24.39 9.73
C PRO A 123 -17.71 23.18 9.86
N PHE A 124 -18.10 22.09 10.52
CA PHE A 124 -17.21 20.94 10.71
C PHE A 124 -17.97 19.62 10.77
N THR A 125 -17.26 18.51 10.54
CA THR A 125 -17.81 17.17 10.68
C THR A 125 -16.70 16.12 10.81
N PRO A 126 -16.81 15.16 11.73
CA PRO A 126 -16.12 13.90 11.57
C PRO A 126 -16.75 13.12 10.43
N TYR A 127 -15.96 12.34 9.72
CA TYR A 127 -16.43 11.52 8.61
C TYR A 127 -15.68 10.21 8.52
N ILE A 128 -16.31 9.25 7.87
CA ILE A 128 -15.68 8.02 7.40
C ILE A 128 -15.68 8.02 5.88
N PHE A 129 -14.79 7.22 5.31
CA PHE A 129 -14.77 7.00 3.88
C PHE A 129 -14.43 5.56 3.53
N SER A 130 -14.92 5.11 2.38
CA SER A 130 -14.56 3.83 1.79
C SER A 130 -14.67 3.92 0.27
N GLY A 131 -13.97 3.04 -0.46
CA GLY A 131 -13.96 3.09 -1.91
C GLY A 131 -13.25 1.93 -2.56
N LEU A 132 -12.83 2.16 -3.80
CA LEU A 132 -11.99 1.26 -4.57
C LEU A 132 -10.77 2.03 -5.06
N SER A 133 -9.61 1.38 -5.07
CA SER A 133 -8.39 1.94 -5.64
C SER A 133 -7.68 0.92 -6.52
N ILE A 134 -7.02 1.44 -7.53
CA ILE A 134 -6.01 0.73 -8.31
C ILE A 134 -4.68 1.37 -7.94
N PHE A 135 -3.71 0.56 -7.56
CA PHE A 135 -2.38 1.06 -7.22
C PHE A 135 -1.30 0.30 -7.96
N ASN A 136 -0.25 1.03 -8.30
CA ASN A 136 1.01 0.48 -8.75
C ASN A 136 2.04 0.60 -7.64
N PHE A 137 2.83 -0.45 -7.47
CA PHE A 137 3.95 -0.52 -6.53
C PHE A 137 5.16 -1.13 -7.23
N ASN A 138 6.36 -0.93 -6.69
CA ASN A 138 7.58 -1.56 -7.20
C ASN A 138 8.53 -1.81 -6.02
N PRO A 139 8.54 -3.02 -5.44
CA PRO A 139 9.39 -3.32 -4.31
C PRO A 139 10.84 -3.44 -4.78
N GLN A 140 11.73 -2.78 -4.03
CA GLN A 140 13.14 -2.68 -4.29
C GLN A 140 13.91 -3.01 -3.00
N ALA A 141 15.04 -3.72 -3.13
CA ALA A 141 15.98 -3.88 -2.03
C ALA A 141 17.40 -3.54 -2.49
N ARG A 142 18.30 -3.41 -1.52
CA ARG A 142 19.74 -3.27 -1.78
C ARG A 142 20.47 -4.49 -1.29
N GLU A 143 21.51 -4.88 -2.02
CA GLU A 143 22.45 -5.86 -1.52
C GLU A 143 23.13 -5.36 -0.24
N PHE A 144 23.56 -6.32 0.55
CA PHE A 144 24.25 -6.10 1.80
C PHE A 144 25.64 -5.49 1.55
N ASP A 145 26.04 -4.45 2.30
CA ASP A 145 27.44 -4.03 2.33
C ASP A 145 28.16 -4.85 3.39
N THR A 146 29.14 -5.66 2.96
CA THR A 146 29.99 -6.50 3.83
C THR A 146 30.58 -5.77 5.04
N ASN A 147 30.69 -4.44 4.98
CA ASN A 147 31.22 -3.61 6.05
C ASN A 147 30.19 -3.23 7.13
N THR A 148 28.88 -3.43 6.90
CA THR A 148 27.82 -3.06 7.86
C THR A 148 26.70 -4.12 8.01
N PRO A 149 26.96 -5.27 8.69
CA PRO A 149 26.01 -6.39 9.01
C PRO A 149 24.62 -6.01 9.48
N PHE A 150 24.50 -4.80 9.97
CA PHE A 150 23.38 -4.31 10.72
C PHE A 150 22.79 -3.03 10.12
N ASP A 151 22.90 -2.80 8.80
CA ASP A 151 22.16 -1.71 8.15
C ASP A 151 20.64 -1.99 8.25
N ASN A 152 19.88 -1.04 8.82
CA ASN A 152 18.46 -1.20 9.11
C ASN A 152 17.58 -1.08 7.86
N ASP A 153 18.04 -0.42 6.80
CA ASP A 153 17.22 -0.14 5.62
C ASP A 153 18.03 0.19 4.35
N GLY A 154 19.31 -0.20 4.33
CA GLY A 154 20.21 0.09 3.22
C GLY A 154 20.66 1.55 3.16
N ASN A 155 20.40 2.37 4.19
CA ASN A 155 20.75 3.80 4.21
C ASN A 155 22.26 4.06 4.37
N GLN A 156 23.04 3.05 4.77
CA GLN A 156 24.49 3.17 4.93
C GLN A 156 25.26 2.46 3.80
N THR A 157 24.56 1.80 2.86
CA THR A 157 25.20 1.18 1.70
C THR A 157 25.26 2.13 0.51
N ASN A 158 26.36 2.01 -0.25
CA ASN A 158 26.50 2.64 -1.57
C ASN A 158 25.86 1.79 -2.68
N ASN A 159 25.25 0.65 -2.34
CA ASN A 159 24.64 -0.26 -3.30
C ASN A 159 23.38 0.38 -3.92
N GLU A 160 23.16 0.10 -5.20
CA GLU A 160 21.98 0.58 -5.91
C GLU A 160 20.72 -0.16 -5.46
N TRP A 161 19.57 0.53 -5.52
CA TRP A 161 18.27 -0.13 -5.30
C TRP A 161 17.96 -0.98 -6.53
N LEU A 162 17.76 -2.28 -6.32
CA LEU A 162 17.40 -3.23 -7.36
C LEU A 162 15.92 -3.55 -7.28
N ASP A 163 15.24 -3.55 -8.42
CA ASP A 163 13.84 -3.97 -8.53
C ASP A 163 13.74 -5.47 -8.24
N LEU A 164 12.90 -5.86 -7.28
CA LEU A 164 12.82 -7.25 -6.82
C LEU A 164 11.99 -8.13 -7.75
N GLN A 165 10.91 -7.56 -8.30
CA GLN A 165 9.98 -8.31 -9.15
C GLN A 165 10.68 -8.97 -10.35
N PRO A 166 11.54 -8.29 -11.12
CA PRO A 166 12.25 -8.90 -12.24
C PRO A 166 13.33 -9.91 -11.82
N LEU A 167 13.81 -9.85 -10.57
CA LEU A 167 14.81 -10.78 -10.06
C LEU A 167 14.20 -12.13 -9.67
N GLY A 168 12.91 -12.17 -9.35
CA GLY A 168 12.23 -13.41 -9.00
C GLY A 168 12.85 -14.10 -7.78
N THR A 169 13.00 -13.35 -6.69
CA THR A 169 13.71 -13.75 -5.48
C THR A 169 13.12 -14.99 -4.77
N GLU A 170 11.90 -15.43 -5.08
CA GLU A 170 11.35 -16.70 -4.57
C GLU A 170 11.37 -17.81 -5.62
N GLY A 171 12.03 -17.62 -6.76
CA GLY A 171 12.03 -18.57 -7.88
C GLY A 171 11.09 -18.18 -9.02
N GLN A 172 10.51 -16.98 -8.99
CA GLN A 172 9.74 -16.50 -10.14
C GLN A 172 10.65 -16.41 -11.36
N TYR A 173 10.13 -16.75 -12.55
CA TYR A 173 10.88 -16.87 -13.80
C TYR A 173 11.89 -18.02 -13.88
N SER A 174 12.13 -18.75 -12.78
CA SER A 174 13.09 -19.85 -12.77
C SER A 174 12.60 -21.06 -13.55
N SER A 175 13.51 -21.65 -14.32
CA SER A 175 13.26 -22.93 -15.00
C SER A 175 13.04 -24.09 -14.03
N GLN A 176 13.54 -23.95 -12.80
CA GLN A 176 13.44 -24.97 -11.74
C GLN A 176 12.15 -24.87 -10.93
N TYR A 177 11.45 -23.73 -11.01
CA TYR A 177 10.20 -23.46 -10.30
C TYR A 177 9.11 -22.96 -11.26
N PRO A 178 8.71 -23.76 -12.27
CA PRO A 178 7.76 -23.34 -13.30
C PRO A 178 6.37 -22.99 -12.76
N GLU A 179 6.02 -23.45 -11.56
CA GLU A 179 4.79 -23.13 -10.84
C GLU A 179 4.79 -21.74 -10.19
N LYS A 180 5.98 -21.15 -9.94
CA LYS A 180 6.12 -19.84 -9.31
C LYS A 180 6.03 -18.74 -10.36
N LEU A 181 4.82 -18.20 -10.50
CA LEU A 181 4.55 -17.11 -11.43
C LEU A 181 4.93 -15.75 -10.83
N PRO A 182 5.43 -14.80 -11.63
CA PRO A 182 5.68 -13.44 -11.16
C PRO A 182 4.39 -12.75 -10.73
N TYR A 183 4.46 -12.01 -9.63
CA TYR A 183 3.35 -11.19 -9.17
C TYR A 183 3.20 -9.93 -10.04
N GLN A 184 1.99 -9.39 -10.03
CA GLN A 184 1.65 -8.17 -10.77
C GLN A 184 1.90 -6.94 -9.91
N LEU A 185 2.54 -5.93 -10.51
CA LEU A 185 2.83 -4.64 -9.89
C LEU A 185 1.63 -3.68 -9.87
N ILE A 186 0.54 -4.01 -10.57
CA ILE A 186 -0.71 -3.25 -10.54
C ILE A 186 -1.75 -4.12 -9.85
N GLN A 187 -2.32 -3.59 -8.77
CA GLN A 187 -3.24 -4.32 -7.89
C GLN A 187 -4.42 -3.45 -7.50
N PHE A 188 -5.46 -4.09 -6.97
CA PHE A 188 -6.61 -3.41 -6.39
C PHE A 188 -6.49 -3.33 -4.87
N ALA A 189 -7.04 -2.28 -4.28
CA ALA A 189 -7.20 -2.16 -2.84
C ALA A 189 -8.54 -1.55 -2.47
N ILE A 190 -8.96 -1.79 -1.23
CA ILE A 190 -10.12 -1.14 -0.63
C ILE A 190 -9.60 -0.10 0.37
N PRO A 191 -9.59 1.19 0.02
CA PRO A 191 -9.34 2.26 0.97
C PRO A 191 -10.50 2.36 1.95
N VAL A 192 -10.20 2.39 3.24
CA VAL A 192 -11.14 2.66 4.33
C VAL A 192 -10.48 3.63 5.29
N GLY A 193 -11.21 4.60 5.81
CA GLY A 193 -10.61 5.51 6.77
C GLY A 193 -11.58 6.40 7.48
N ILE A 194 -10.99 7.22 8.35
CA ILE A 194 -11.66 8.22 9.14
C ILE A 194 -11.01 9.57 8.90
N GLY A 195 -11.77 10.63 9.13
CA GLY A 195 -11.22 11.96 9.10
C GLY A 195 -12.07 12.96 9.87
N PHE A 196 -11.51 14.15 10.01
CA PHE A 196 -12.19 15.31 10.54
C PHE A 196 -11.99 16.46 9.55
N LYS A 197 -13.08 17.11 9.11
CA LYS A 197 -13.01 18.26 8.20
C LYS A 197 -13.67 19.48 8.80
N ALA A 198 -13.12 20.64 8.52
CA ALA A 198 -13.60 21.95 8.95
C ALA A 198 -13.49 22.99 7.84
N SER A 199 -14.47 23.87 7.76
CA SER A 199 -14.49 25.03 6.89
C SER A 199 -13.58 26.10 7.48
N LEU A 200 -12.58 26.55 6.72
CA LEU A 200 -11.69 27.63 7.10
C LEU A 200 -12.20 29.00 6.65
N SER A 201 -12.82 29.05 5.47
CA SER A 201 -13.39 30.28 4.90
C SER A 201 -14.57 29.94 3.99
N GLU A 202 -15.08 30.93 3.25
CA GLU A 202 -16.14 30.72 2.25
C GLU A 202 -15.76 29.70 1.16
N ASN A 203 -14.46 29.60 0.88
CA ASN A 203 -13.92 28.81 -0.23
C ASN A 203 -12.94 27.72 0.19
N PHE A 204 -12.38 27.77 1.40
CA PHE A 204 -11.38 26.80 1.82
C PHE A 204 -11.89 25.90 2.93
N SER A 205 -11.53 24.63 2.84
CA SER A 205 -11.71 23.64 3.89
C SER A 205 -10.40 22.91 4.19
N LEU A 206 -10.25 22.52 5.45
CA LEU A 206 -9.15 21.71 5.93
C LEU A 206 -9.70 20.36 6.40
N ALA A 207 -8.97 19.28 6.14
CA ALA A 207 -9.27 17.98 6.74
C ALA A 207 -8.00 17.28 7.23
N ILE A 208 -8.16 16.45 8.26
CA ILE A 208 -7.17 15.48 8.70
C ILE A 208 -7.74 14.10 8.39
N GLU A 209 -6.97 13.26 7.72
CA GLU A 209 -7.37 11.90 7.33
C GLU A 209 -6.37 10.87 7.84
N TYR A 210 -6.91 9.73 8.26
CA TYR A 210 -6.16 8.49 8.48
C TYR A 210 -6.90 7.36 7.78
N GLY A 211 -6.24 6.73 6.81
CA GLY A 211 -6.85 5.72 5.96
C GLY A 211 -5.95 4.52 5.73
N ILE A 212 -6.54 3.35 5.84
CA ILE A 212 -5.93 2.04 5.57
C ILE A 212 -6.31 1.60 4.16
N ARG A 213 -5.42 0.87 3.48
CA ARG A 213 -5.73 0.18 2.22
C ARG A 213 -5.56 -1.30 2.47
N LYS A 214 -6.70 -2.00 2.52
CA LYS A 214 -6.69 -3.46 2.47
C LYS A 214 -6.31 -3.87 1.05
N THR A 215 -5.21 -4.59 0.90
CA THR A 215 -4.79 -5.14 -0.39
C THR A 215 -5.22 -6.61 -0.51
N PHE A 216 -4.96 -7.19 -1.69
CA PHE A 216 -5.24 -8.59 -2.01
C PHE A 216 -3.98 -9.28 -2.56
N THR A 217 -2.81 -8.79 -2.17
CA THR A 217 -1.51 -9.33 -2.53
C THR A 217 -0.65 -9.42 -1.28
N ASP A 218 0.21 -10.42 -1.24
CA ASP A 218 1.27 -10.57 -0.23
C ASP A 218 2.57 -9.92 -0.68
N TYR A 219 2.66 -9.48 -1.93
CA TYR A 219 3.94 -9.14 -2.53
C TYR A 219 4.24 -7.64 -2.49
N LEU A 220 3.61 -6.83 -1.61
CA LEU A 220 3.98 -5.41 -1.53
C LEU A 220 5.45 -5.24 -1.17
N ASP A 221 5.99 -6.22 -0.47
CA ASP A 221 7.31 -6.27 0.11
C ASP A 221 8.23 -7.34 -0.52
N ASP A 222 7.77 -8.00 -1.60
CA ASP A 222 8.43 -9.14 -2.29
C ASP A 222 8.52 -10.44 -1.46
N VAL A 223 7.71 -10.57 -0.40
CA VAL A 223 7.69 -11.75 0.46
C VAL A 223 6.27 -12.32 0.49
N GLY A 224 6.04 -13.45 -0.18
CA GLY A 224 4.68 -14.02 -0.25
C GLY A 224 4.61 -15.53 -0.37
N GLY A 225 5.74 -16.22 -0.35
CA GLY A 225 5.81 -17.64 -0.63
C GLY A 225 6.90 -18.35 0.15
N THR A 226 7.61 -19.24 -0.55
CA THR A 226 8.66 -20.08 0.02
C THR A 226 10.00 -19.73 -0.59
N TYR A 227 11.08 -19.95 0.16
CA TYR A 227 12.43 -19.79 -0.36
C TYR A 227 12.69 -20.74 -1.54
N ALA A 228 13.14 -20.18 -2.66
CA ALA A 228 13.79 -20.95 -3.71
C ALA A 228 15.19 -21.37 -3.28
N SER A 229 15.74 -22.38 -3.94
CA SER A 229 17.12 -22.81 -3.74
C SER A 229 18.06 -21.72 -4.24
N PRO A 230 18.95 -21.18 -3.39
CA PRO A 230 19.91 -20.16 -3.83
C PRO A 230 20.85 -20.66 -4.92
N GLN A 231 21.12 -21.98 -4.96
CA GLN A 231 21.87 -22.60 -6.05
C GLN A 231 21.24 -22.35 -7.43
N TYR A 232 19.93 -22.59 -7.54
CA TYR A 232 19.22 -22.45 -8.81
C TYR A 232 19.07 -20.99 -9.19
N LEU A 233 18.75 -20.14 -8.22
CA LEU A 233 18.67 -18.70 -8.44
C LEU A 233 20.02 -18.15 -8.91
N PHE A 234 21.13 -18.54 -8.27
CA PHE A 234 22.46 -18.02 -8.61
C PHE A 234 22.90 -18.41 -10.03
N MET A 235 22.57 -19.62 -10.47
CA MET A 235 22.85 -20.07 -11.84
C MET A 235 22.09 -19.26 -12.90
N GLU A 236 20.95 -18.67 -12.55
CA GLU A 236 20.12 -17.87 -13.45
C GLU A 236 20.40 -16.35 -13.31
N ASN A 237 20.59 -15.87 -12.07
CA ASN A 237 20.88 -14.50 -11.70
C ASN A 237 21.48 -14.40 -10.28
N GLU A 238 22.73 -13.95 -10.17
CA GLU A 238 23.45 -13.76 -8.90
C GLU A 238 22.69 -12.88 -7.89
N ASN A 239 22.16 -11.73 -8.34
CA ASN A 239 21.43 -10.79 -7.47
C ASN A 239 20.14 -11.41 -6.93
N SER A 240 19.51 -12.32 -7.69
CA SER A 240 18.30 -13.03 -7.24
C SER A 240 18.62 -13.90 -6.02
N ALA A 241 19.71 -14.66 -6.06
CA ALA A 241 20.15 -15.48 -4.94
C ALA A 241 20.54 -14.65 -3.72
N ASN A 242 21.29 -13.55 -3.93
CA ASN A 242 21.75 -12.67 -2.86
C ASN A 242 20.61 -11.96 -2.12
N LEU A 243 19.52 -11.63 -2.83
CA LEU A 243 18.37 -10.93 -2.25
C LEU A 243 17.24 -11.87 -1.80
N SER A 244 17.26 -13.13 -2.24
CA SER A 244 16.29 -14.17 -1.84
C SER A 244 16.38 -14.54 -0.36
N ASP A 245 17.59 -14.82 0.12
CA ASP A 245 17.84 -15.23 1.49
C ASP A 245 18.99 -14.41 2.07
N ARG A 246 18.67 -13.57 3.06
CA ARG A 246 19.64 -12.72 3.74
C ARG A 246 19.93 -13.17 5.17
N SER A 247 19.61 -14.43 5.46
CA SER A 247 19.53 -14.87 6.83
C SER A 247 20.90 -14.94 7.51
N ASN A 248 20.93 -14.70 8.82
CA ASN A 248 22.14 -14.87 9.63
C ASN A 248 22.71 -16.29 9.51
N ALA A 249 21.87 -17.29 9.25
CA ALA A 249 22.30 -18.67 9.04
C ALA A 249 23.15 -18.81 7.76
N LEU A 250 22.74 -18.15 6.67
CA LEU A 250 23.53 -18.09 5.45
C LEU A 250 24.85 -17.32 5.67
N GLN A 251 24.78 -16.18 6.37
CA GLN A 251 25.98 -15.39 6.68
C GLN A 251 26.99 -16.20 7.53
N ASN A 252 26.52 -16.91 8.55
CA ASN A 252 27.35 -17.78 9.39
C ASN A 252 27.95 -18.94 8.59
N TYR A 253 27.23 -19.51 7.63
CA TYR A 253 27.73 -20.55 6.73
C TYR A 253 28.90 -20.02 5.88
N ILE A 254 28.71 -18.87 5.22
CA ILE A 254 29.75 -18.24 4.41
C ILE A 254 30.98 -17.90 5.26
N ALA A 255 30.78 -17.37 6.47
CA ALA A 255 31.86 -17.02 7.39
C ALA A 255 32.63 -18.24 7.94
N SER A 256 31.94 -19.35 8.21
CA SER A 256 32.54 -20.57 8.78
C SER A 256 33.27 -21.43 7.74
N ASN A 257 33.02 -21.19 6.46
CA ASN A 257 33.61 -21.92 5.35
C ASN A 257 34.29 -20.95 4.38
N PRO A 258 35.56 -20.56 4.62
CA PRO A 258 36.28 -19.66 3.73
C PRO A 258 36.33 -20.21 2.29
N GLY A 259 35.69 -19.51 1.35
CA GLY A 259 35.53 -19.94 -0.04
C GLY A 259 34.26 -20.77 -0.33
N ALA A 260 33.34 -20.89 0.64
CA ALA A 260 32.01 -21.44 0.38
C ALA A 260 31.23 -20.53 -0.56
N ASP A 261 30.63 -21.16 -1.55
CA ASP A 261 29.76 -20.53 -2.52
C ASP A 261 28.30 -20.63 -2.03
N ILE A 262 27.54 -19.54 -2.13
CA ILE A 262 26.09 -19.51 -1.87
C ILE A 262 25.37 -20.63 -2.64
N THR A 263 25.91 -21.05 -3.78
CA THR A 263 25.40 -22.18 -4.59
C THR A 263 25.38 -23.53 -3.88
N THR A 264 26.10 -23.68 -2.77
CA THR A 264 26.15 -24.95 -2.01
C THR A 264 25.21 -24.97 -0.82
N TRP A 265 24.52 -23.86 -0.53
CA TRP A 265 23.61 -23.74 0.60
C TRP A 265 22.16 -24.11 0.21
N THR A 266 21.50 -24.94 1.03
CA THR A 266 20.12 -25.43 0.81
C THR A 266 19.21 -25.25 2.03
N GLY A 267 19.64 -24.47 3.02
CA GLY A 267 19.08 -24.48 4.39
C GLY A 267 17.60 -24.13 4.50
N ASN A 268 17.18 -22.96 4.00
CA ASN A 268 15.78 -22.52 4.06
C ASN A 268 14.98 -22.92 2.81
N THR A 269 15.58 -23.59 1.83
CA THR A 269 14.88 -24.02 0.61
C THR A 269 13.56 -24.72 0.95
N ASN A 270 12.47 -24.30 0.32
CA ASN A 270 11.09 -24.75 0.55
C ASN A 270 10.48 -24.44 1.93
N ARG A 271 11.16 -23.69 2.80
CA ARG A 271 10.55 -23.11 4.01
C ARG A 271 9.75 -21.86 3.64
N ASN A 272 8.77 -21.53 4.47
CA ASN A 272 8.00 -20.29 4.31
C ASN A 272 8.93 -19.09 4.49
N ARG A 273 8.96 -18.23 3.47
CA ARG A 273 9.63 -16.93 3.50
C ARG A 273 8.67 -15.89 4.07
N ALA A 274 7.39 -15.95 3.71
CA ALA A 274 6.28 -15.19 4.29
C ALA A 274 5.68 -15.89 5.52
N ASN A 275 4.72 -15.23 6.19
CA ASN A 275 3.87 -15.91 7.16
C ASN A 275 2.79 -16.77 6.46
N GLU A 276 2.05 -17.58 7.23
CA GLU A 276 1.08 -18.54 6.65
C GLU A 276 -0.23 -17.90 6.17
N ASN A 277 -0.51 -16.64 6.51
CA ASN A 277 -1.75 -15.96 6.16
C ASN A 277 -1.59 -15.14 4.87
N MET A 278 -2.35 -15.53 3.84
CA MET A 278 -2.40 -14.77 2.59
C MET A 278 -3.20 -13.46 2.77
N TRP A 279 -2.66 -12.34 2.28
CA TRP A 279 -3.28 -10.99 2.18
C TRP A 279 -3.30 -10.14 3.46
N ASP A 280 -2.21 -10.15 4.22
CA ASP A 280 -2.03 -9.30 5.39
C ASP A 280 -1.22 -8.02 5.12
N ASP A 281 -0.69 -7.89 3.91
CA ASP A 281 0.07 -6.76 3.40
C ASP A 281 -0.80 -5.50 3.17
N TRP A 282 -0.68 -4.52 4.05
CA TRP A 282 -1.49 -3.31 4.08
C TRP A 282 -0.58 -2.08 4.00
N TYR A 283 -1.08 -1.02 3.39
CA TYR A 283 -0.44 0.30 3.46
C TYR A 283 -1.41 1.36 3.95
N TYR A 284 -0.84 2.40 4.54
CA TYR A 284 -1.56 3.42 5.26
C TYR A 284 -1.21 4.78 4.70
N PHE A 285 -2.18 5.69 4.69
CA PHE A 285 -1.97 7.11 4.46
C PHE A 285 -2.56 7.91 5.63
N ALA A 286 -1.79 8.86 6.14
CA ALA A 286 -2.24 9.84 7.13
C ALA A 286 -1.87 11.23 6.64
N GLY A 287 -2.76 12.22 6.67
CA GLY A 287 -2.42 13.52 6.09
C GLY A 287 -3.39 14.65 6.37
N LEU A 288 -2.93 15.85 6.04
CA LEU A 288 -3.65 17.10 6.07
C LEU A 288 -4.05 17.48 4.65
N THR A 289 -5.33 17.76 4.46
CA THR A 289 -5.94 18.10 3.18
C THR A 289 -6.38 19.55 3.21
N LEU A 290 -5.88 20.37 2.29
CA LEU A 290 -6.45 21.68 1.99
C LEU A 290 -7.27 21.57 0.71
N SER A 291 -8.54 21.94 0.76
CA SER A 291 -9.43 21.93 -0.42
C SER A 291 -9.99 23.32 -0.70
N TYR A 292 -10.08 23.64 -2.00
CA TYR A 292 -10.68 24.84 -2.54
C TYR A 292 -12.00 24.51 -3.23
N LYS A 293 -13.07 25.18 -2.81
CA LYS A 293 -14.41 25.09 -3.37
C LYS A 293 -14.48 25.77 -4.73
N ILE A 294 -14.82 24.98 -5.75
CA ILE A 294 -15.02 25.42 -7.12
C ILE A 294 -16.46 25.95 -7.22
N TYR A 295 -16.62 27.21 -7.61
CA TYR A 295 -17.93 27.80 -7.83
C TYR A 295 -18.62 27.15 -9.03
N SER A 296 -19.74 26.47 -8.80
CA SER A 296 -20.54 25.85 -9.87
C SER A 296 -21.71 26.75 -10.31
N LYS A 297 -22.35 27.52 -9.41
CA LYS A 297 -23.40 28.52 -9.73
C LYS A 297 -23.48 29.62 -8.65
N PRO A 298 -23.88 30.86 -9.00
CA PRO A 298 -24.21 31.88 -7.99
C PRO A 298 -25.43 31.41 -7.17
N LYS A 299 -25.41 31.68 -5.85
CA LYS A 299 -26.57 31.48 -4.97
C LYS A 299 -27.73 32.30 -5.50
N VAL A 300 -28.67 31.68 -6.22
CA VAL A 300 -29.95 32.34 -6.51
C VAL A 300 -30.75 32.28 -5.22
N CYS A 301 -30.99 33.44 -4.61
CA CYS A 301 -31.92 33.54 -3.48
C CYS A 301 -33.27 32.99 -3.94
N GLN A 302 -33.69 31.86 -3.39
CA GLN A 302 -35.10 31.46 -3.47
C GLN A 302 -35.84 32.27 -2.41
N TYR A 303 -36.59 33.28 -2.89
CA TYR A 303 -37.53 34.07 -2.10
C TYR A 303 -38.85 33.32 -1.94
#